data_AF-A0A6A3GPW9-F1
#
_entry.id   AF-A0A6A3GPW9-F1
#
_cell.length_a   1.000
_cell.length_b   1.000
_cell.length_c   1.000
_cell.angle_alpha   90.00
_cell.angle_beta   90.00
_cell.angle_gamma   90.00
#
_symmetry.space_group_name_H-M   'P 1'
#
loop_
_entity.id
_entity.type
_entity.pdbx_description
1 polymer ?
#
loop_
_entity_poly.entity_id
_entity_poly.type
_entity_poly.pdbx_seq_one_letter_code
_entity_poly.pdbx_strand_id
1 'polypeptide(L)' 'MTKGAEELAVLTAVLAVEVETAAGARVVVPTVVVAVVR' A
#
# COMPACT_ATOMS: atom_id res chain seq x y z
N MET A 1 27.93 21.47 -10.42
CA MET A 1 27.18 21.18 -9.18
C MET A 1 25.86 20.51 -9.54
N THR A 2 25.87 19.21 -9.86
CA THR A 2 24.64 18.43 -9.93
C THR A 2 24.52 17.72 -8.59
N LYS A 3 23.83 18.36 -7.65
CA LYS A 3 23.41 17.70 -6.40
C LYS A 3 22.71 16.40 -6.81
N GLY A 4 23.17 15.27 -6.29
CA GLY A 4 22.57 13.97 -6.56
C GLY A 4 21.07 14.04 -6.30
N ALA A 5 20.27 13.75 -7.33
CA ALA A 5 18.87 13.44 -7.12
C ALA A 5 18.87 12.12 -6.33
N GLU A 6 18.44 12.15 -5.07
CA GLU A 6 18.07 10.92 -4.37
C GLU A 6 17.01 10.22 -5.24
N GLU A 7 17.33 9.01 -5.71
CA GLU A 7 16.40 8.22 -6.51
C GLU A 7 15.25 7.78 -5.61
N LEU A 8 14.09 8.40 -5.83
CA LEU A 8 12.88 8.08 -5.09
C LEU A 8 12.32 6.74 -5.58
N ALA A 9 12.47 5.67 -4.80
CA ALA A 9 11.94 4.36 -5.15
C ALA A 9 10.48 4.24 -4.70
N VAL A 10 9.59 3.78 -5.58
CA VAL A 10 8.17 3.56 -5.27
C VAL A 10 7.87 2.06 -5.27
N LEU A 11 7.41 1.54 -4.13
CA LEU A 11 6.94 0.17 -3.99
C LEU A 11 5.41 0.15 -4.01
N THR A 12 4.84 -0.76 -4.79
CA THR A 12 3.39 -1.00 -4.84
C THR A 12 3.10 -2.44 -4.45
N ALA A 13 2.16 -2.64 -3.52
CA ALA A 13 1.72 -3.96 -3.07
C ALA A 13 0.20 -4.03 -2.99
N VAL A 14 -0.36 -5.22 -3.10
CA VAL A 14 -1.79 -5.49 -2.87
C VAL A 14 -1.91 -6.37 -1.63
N LEU A 15 -2.61 -5.87 -0.62
CA LEU A 15 -2.89 -6.58 0.63
C LEU A 15 -4.33 -7.12 0.61
N ALA A 16 -4.54 -8.33 1.12
CA ALA A 16 -5.86 -8.86 1.39
C ALA A 16 -6.24 -8.50 2.84
N VAL A 17 -7.16 -7.55 3.00
CA VAL A 17 -7.61 -7.11 4.34
C VAL A 17 -8.94 -7.76 4.66
N GLU A 18 -9.00 -8.54 5.74
CA GLU A 18 -10.26 -9.08 6.24
C GLU A 18 -10.98 -8.03 7.10
N VAL A 19 -12.24 -7.74 6.77
CA VAL A 19 -13.11 -6.85 7.53
C VAL A 19 -14.40 -7.56 7.90
N GLU A 20 -14.86 -7.33 9.13
CA GLU A 20 -16.18 -7.76 9.58
C GLU A 20 -17.18 -6.65 9.33
N THR A 21 -18.29 -6.98 8.65
CA THR A 21 -19.37 -6.04 8.38
C THR A 21 -20.28 -5.89 9.60
N ALA A 22 -21.08 -4.83 9.64
CA ALA A 22 -22.09 -4.65 10.70
C ALA A 22 -23.12 -5.79 10.78
N ALA A 23 -23.28 -6.57 9.69
CA ALA A 23 -24.13 -7.77 9.66
C ALA A 23 -23.39 -9.07 10.08
N GLY A 24 -22.14 -8.98 10.53
CA GLY A 24 -21.31 -10.12 10.98
C GLY A 24 -20.68 -10.94 9.84
N ALA A 25 -20.88 -10.55 8.58
CA ALA A 25 -20.21 -11.20 7.46
C ALA A 25 -18.73 -10.77 7.38
N ARG A 26 -17.84 -11.73 7.10
CA ARG A 26 -16.42 -11.45 6.81
C ARG A 26 -16.22 -11.20 5.32
N VAL A 27 -15.56 -10.10 4.99
CA VAL A 27 -15.27 -9.69 3.61
C VAL A 27 -13.77 -9.50 3.45
N VAL A 28 -13.21 -10.00 2.35
CA VAL A 28 -11.82 -9.73 1.97
C VAL A 28 -11.79 -8.54 1.03
N VAL A 29 -11.14 -7.46 1.44
CA VAL A 29 -10.99 -6.22 0.67
C VAL A 29 -9.55 -6.15 0.15
N PRO A 30 -9.34 -6.25 -1.18
CA PRO A 30 -8.02 -6.02 -1.76
C PRO A 30 -7.67 -4.53 -1.62
N THR A 31 -6.57 -4.23 -0.95
CA THR A 31 -6.12 -2.86 -0.67
C THR A 31 -4.76 -2.63 -1.31
N VAL A 32 -4.65 -1.59 -2.15
CA VAL A 32 -3.38 -1.20 -2.77
C VAL A 32 -2.63 -0.28 -1.81
N VAL A 33 -1.38 -0.62 -1.52
CA VAL A 33 -0.46 0.18 -0.70
C VAL A 33 0.68 0.68 -1.58
N VAL A 34 0.90 1.99 -1.54
CA VAL A 34 2.01 2.65 -2.23
C VAL A 34 2.96 3.21 -1.18
N ALA A 35 4.22 2.79 -1.21
CA ALA A 35 5.25 3.26 -0.29
C ALA A 35 6.37 3.95 -1.06
N VAL A 36 6.79 5.12 -0.56
CA VAL A 36 7.94 5.86 -1.06
C VAL A 36 9.14 5.53 -0.19
N VAL A 37 10.19 4.97 -0.80
CA VAL A 37 11.46 4.61 -0.16
C VAL A 37 12.52 5.61 -0.63
N ARG A 38 13.35 6.08 0.29
CA ARG A 38 14.46 7.03 0.06
C ARG A 38 15.78 6.30 0.18
#